data_AF-A0A8B8UXE6-F1
#
_entry.id   AF-A0A8B8UXE6-F1
#
_cell.length_a   1.000
_cell.length_b   1.000
_cell.length_c   1.000
_cell.angle_alpha   90.00
_cell.angle_beta   90.00
_cell.angle_gamma   90.00
#
_symmetry.space_group_name_H-M   'P 1'
#
loop_
_entity.id
_entity.type
_entity.pdbx_description
1 polymer ?
#
loop_
_entity_poly.entity_id
_entity_poly.type
_entity_poly.pdbx_seq_one_letter_code
_entity_poly.pdbx_strand_id
1 'polypeptide(L)'
;MPSFNPIRFLELPIDIRKEVYFHLNGNFCGAHPYPIDILYKSNDVELPGKPGYKRSKRSKKLLRYMYPVFASYLNIFEYSPQLIEKWLEYAFWLRYDCLVLDCLRVNHLYDGTLIGAFEWTYLDNELRLAYFNKASMLEVWYTFKEYKMWVIDSAAYSELGLPNVNNIQFNIDNLTPQIVGKCLSILEQKDLFTTIREIQFGQDEEVGEERDLDDSEADSDENASSSSTLKNKKRSVSKKSYSDNSNVEAKQNQLTSTSVIRTIRCMESMKSLRKIAVGGEKLYELLINFHGFRDNPGKTISYIVKRRINEIRLSRMDRISRTGLADFTRWDNLQTLVLSRIAYIDLNGIVFPKNFKSLTIKHVRKIRWWNIEENILKELKVNKKTFKSLYIKEDDSKFTNFFNLRQTRIKQLDKSEINQITCLRCQALVWLSFRALNHIKLQSISEVFNNSIIVPRALFDSKRVEIYQCEKISEILVI
;
A
#
# COMPACT_ATOMS: atom_id res chain seq x y z
N MET A 1 19.06 -11.68 -34.55
CA MET A 1 18.64 -10.27 -34.36
C MET A 1 19.88 -9.41 -34.17
N PRO A 2 19.87 -8.13 -34.55
CA PRO A 2 20.93 -7.19 -34.16
C PRO A 2 20.99 -7.03 -32.64
N SER A 3 22.15 -6.67 -32.09
CA SER A 3 22.31 -6.29 -30.69
C SER A 3 21.66 -4.93 -30.41
N PHE A 4 21.23 -4.71 -29.16
CA PHE A 4 20.79 -3.41 -28.70
C PHE A 4 21.95 -2.41 -28.69
N ASN A 5 21.68 -1.15 -29.05
CA ASN A 5 22.68 -0.06 -29.06
C ASN A 5 22.29 1.01 -28.02
N PRO A 6 22.98 1.06 -26.86
CA PRO A 6 22.68 2.04 -25.81
C PRO A 6 22.85 3.49 -26.24
N ILE A 7 23.89 3.81 -27.04
CA ILE A 7 24.19 5.19 -27.45
C ILE A 7 23.02 5.76 -28.26
N ARG A 8 22.57 5.00 -29.28
CA ARG A 8 21.43 5.38 -30.13
C ARG A 8 20.10 5.50 -29.37
N PHE A 9 19.97 4.85 -28.22
CA PHE A 9 18.81 5.03 -27.33
C PHE A 9 18.95 6.27 -26.45
N LEU A 10 20.14 6.54 -25.90
CA LEU A 10 20.42 7.70 -25.05
C LEU A 10 20.38 9.03 -25.83
N GLU A 11 20.66 9.00 -27.14
CA GLU A 11 20.45 10.09 -28.09
C GLU A 11 18.98 10.50 -28.26
N LEU A 12 18.00 9.69 -27.82
CA LEU A 12 16.59 10.00 -27.96
C LEU A 12 16.12 11.08 -26.94
N PRO A 13 15.13 11.91 -27.30
CA PRO A 13 14.47 12.83 -26.38
C PRO A 13 14.00 12.18 -25.07
N ILE A 14 14.09 12.95 -23.98
CA ILE A 14 13.82 12.44 -22.63
C ILE A 14 12.41 11.90 -22.45
N ASP A 15 11.39 12.46 -23.12
CA ASP A 15 10.02 11.96 -23.06
C ASP A 15 9.87 10.53 -23.63
N ILE A 16 10.62 10.19 -24.69
CA ILE A 16 10.62 8.83 -25.23
C ILE A 16 11.28 7.86 -24.24
N ARG A 17 12.43 8.25 -23.67
CA ARG A 17 13.14 7.44 -22.67
C ARG A 17 12.30 7.25 -21.41
N LYS A 18 11.64 8.31 -20.93
CA LYS A 18 10.69 8.32 -19.81
C LYS A 18 9.58 7.28 -19.99
N GLU A 19 8.87 7.27 -21.12
CA GLU A 19 7.80 6.29 -21.36
C GLU A 19 8.34 4.85 -21.52
N VAL A 20 9.51 4.67 -22.13
CA VAL A 20 10.18 3.35 -22.19
C VAL A 20 10.52 2.85 -20.77
N TYR A 21 11.06 3.71 -19.90
CA TYR A 21 11.38 3.35 -18.51
C TYR A 21 10.13 3.13 -17.64
N PHE A 22 9.05 3.88 -17.89
CA PHE A 22 7.74 3.63 -17.27
C PHE A 22 7.22 2.23 -17.60
N HIS A 23 7.28 1.83 -18.88
CA HIS A 23 6.88 0.48 -19.30
C HIS A 23 7.85 -0.63 -18.87
N LEU A 24 9.15 -0.34 -18.71
CA LEU A 24 10.13 -1.27 -18.13
C LEU A 24 9.83 -1.57 -16.64
N ASN A 25 9.15 -0.65 -15.93
CA ASN A 25 8.64 -0.84 -14.57
C ASN A 25 9.72 -1.28 -13.55
N GLY A 26 10.96 -0.85 -13.78
CA GLY A 26 12.12 -1.15 -12.93
C GLY A 26 12.75 -2.53 -13.08
N ASN A 27 12.33 -3.33 -14.07
CA ASN A 27 12.94 -4.64 -14.36
C ASN A 27 14.12 -4.46 -15.33
N PHE A 28 15.31 -4.21 -14.79
CA PHE A 28 16.51 -3.92 -15.58
C PHE A 28 17.26 -5.19 -16.00
N CYS A 29 17.20 -6.25 -15.20
CA CYS A 29 17.89 -7.50 -15.50
C CYS A 29 17.03 -8.49 -16.31
N GLY A 30 17.65 -9.20 -17.26
CA GLY A 30 17.08 -10.39 -17.90
C GLY A 30 17.06 -11.62 -16.99
N ALA A 31 17.06 -11.44 -15.66
CA ALA A 31 17.10 -12.46 -14.63
C ALA A 31 16.05 -12.14 -13.53
N HIS A 32 14.85 -11.76 -13.97
CA HIS A 32 13.69 -11.53 -13.11
C HIS A 32 12.95 -12.84 -12.80
N PRO A 33 12.28 -12.97 -11.64
CA PRO A 33 11.35 -14.07 -11.39
C PRO A 33 10.16 -14.01 -12.37
N TYR A 34 9.44 -15.12 -12.52
CA TYR A 34 8.15 -15.09 -13.20
C TYR A 34 7.11 -14.37 -12.33
N PRO A 35 6.21 -13.56 -12.93
CA PRO A 35 5.06 -13.02 -12.24
C PRO A 35 4.23 -14.11 -11.53
N ILE A 36 3.88 -13.86 -10.26
CA ILE A 36 3.17 -14.79 -9.38
C ILE A 36 1.85 -15.30 -10.01
N ASP A 37 1.16 -14.42 -10.75
CA ASP A 37 -0.03 -14.76 -11.55
C ASP A 37 0.18 -15.90 -12.56
N ILE A 38 1.39 -16.08 -13.12
CA ILE A 38 1.69 -17.15 -14.06
C ILE A 38 1.94 -18.45 -13.30
N LEU A 39 2.67 -18.39 -12.18
CA LEU A 39 2.99 -19.54 -11.33
C LEU A 39 1.73 -20.22 -10.77
N TYR A 40 0.69 -19.45 -10.42
CA TYR A 40 -0.60 -19.98 -9.94
C TYR A 40 -1.63 -20.32 -11.03
N LYS A 41 -1.40 -19.92 -12.30
CA LYS A 41 -2.30 -20.24 -13.44
C LYS A 41 -1.74 -21.33 -14.35
N SER A 42 -0.50 -21.76 -14.11
CA SER A 42 0.11 -22.92 -14.77
C SER A 42 -0.46 -24.22 -14.19
N ASN A 43 -0.69 -25.21 -15.07
CA ASN A 43 -0.93 -26.59 -14.64
C ASN A 43 0.38 -27.30 -14.25
N ASP A 44 1.52 -26.81 -14.75
CA ASP A 44 2.86 -27.35 -14.51
C ASP A 44 3.58 -26.54 -13.42
N VAL A 45 4.16 -27.23 -12.44
CA VAL A 45 5.02 -26.62 -11.41
C VAL A 45 6.48 -26.73 -11.87
N GLU A 46 7.13 -25.59 -12.11
CA GLU A 46 8.57 -25.54 -12.41
C GLU A 46 9.40 -25.91 -11.16
N LEU A 47 9.81 -27.17 -11.07
CA LEU A 47 10.72 -27.65 -10.02
C LEU A 47 12.20 -27.51 -10.43
N PRO A 48 13.12 -27.29 -9.46
CA PRO A 48 14.53 -26.97 -9.72
C PRO A 48 15.36 -28.16 -10.25
N GLY A 49 15.16 -28.48 -11.53
CA GLY A 49 16.02 -29.34 -12.33
C GLY A 49 15.52 -30.78 -12.50
N LYS A 50 15.74 -31.34 -13.69
CA LYS A 50 15.68 -32.79 -13.91
C LYS A 50 16.81 -33.48 -13.12
N PRO A 51 16.63 -34.73 -12.65
CA PRO A 51 17.69 -35.46 -11.94
C PRO A 51 18.97 -35.48 -12.79
N GLY A 52 20.06 -34.91 -12.24
CA GLY A 52 21.35 -34.79 -12.93
C GLY A 52 21.84 -33.35 -13.22
N TYR A 53 21.15 -32.28 -12.82
CA TYR A 53 21.62 -30.91 -12.98
C TYR A 53 23.00 -30.65 -12.32
N LYS A 54 24.04 -30.44 -13.14
CA LYS A 54 25.43 -30.22 -12.69
C LYS A 54 25.80 -28.73 -12.80
N ARG A 55 25.76 -28.01 -11.67
CA ARG A 55 26.24 -26.63 -11.52
C ARG A 55 27.65 -26.43 -12.12
N SER A 56 27.82 -25.36 -12.89
CA SER A 56 29.09 -25.06 -13.58
C SER A 56 30.21 -24.65 -12.59
N LYS A 57 31.48 -24.75 -13.00
CA LYS A 57 32.62 -24.31 -12.17
C LYS A 57 32.51 -22.81 -11.79
N ARG A 58 31.98 -21.98 -12.70
CA ARG A 58 31.74 -20.55 -12.48
C ARG A 58 30.59 -20.33 -11.50
N SER A 59 29.45 -21.00 -11.67
CA SER A 59 28.31 -20.83 -10.77
C SER A 59 28.64 -21.24 -9.34
N LYS A 60 29.39 -22.36 -9.15
CA LYS A 60 29.93 -22.76 -7.84
C LYS A 60 30.85 -21.72 -7.19
N LYS A 61 31.58 -20.91 -7.97
CA LYS A 61 32.38 -19.79 -7.45
C LYS A 61 31.48 -18.61 -7.05
N LEU A 62 30.52 -18.24 -7.89
CA LEU A 62 29.60 -17.13 -7.61
C LEU A 62 28.74 -17.41 -6.36
N LEU A 63 28.17 -18.62 -6.26
CA LEU A 63 27.41 -19.06 -5.09
C LEU A 63 28.24 -19.17 -3.80
N ARG A 64 29.57 -19.38 -3.89
CA ARG A 64 30.45 -19.44 -2.72
C ARG A 64 30.85 -18.06 -2.18
N TYR A 65 31.05 -17.08 -3.06
CA TYR A 65 31.65 -15.79 -2.68
C TYR A 65 30.69 -14.60 -2.78
N MET A 66 29.81 -14.56 -3.79
CA MET A 66 28.88 -13.44 -3.98
C MET A 66 27.56 -13.66 -3.24
N TYR A 67 26.95 -14.85 -3.38
CA TYR A 67 25.63 -15.13 -2.80
C TYR A 67 25.51 -14.83 -1.29
N PRO A 68 26.50 -15.15 -0.42
CA PRO A 68 26.41 -14.82 1.01
C PRO A 68 26.26 -13.32 1.33
N VAL A 69 26.68 -12.43 0.42
CA VAL A 69 26.53 -10.97 0.57
C VAL A 69 25.08 -10.53 0.34
N PHE A 70 24.37 -11.19 -0.57
CA PHE A 70 23.00 -10.83 -1.01
C PHE A 70 21.91 -11.78 -0.47
N ALA A 71 22.28 -12.81 0.29
CA ALA A 71 21.38 -13.89 0.70
C ALA A 71 20.10 -13.41 1.38
N SER A 72 20.17 -12.34 2.18
CA SER A 72 19.02 -11.72 2.86
C SER A 72 17.95 -11.13 1.92
N TYR A 73 18.25 -10.99 0.63
CA TYR A 73 17.36 -10.41 -0.40
C TYR A 73 17.11 -11.36 -1.58
N LEU A 74 17.76 -12.52 -1.61
CA LEU A 74 17.71 -13.48 -2.72
C LEU A 74 17.31 -14.91 -2.31
N ASN A 75 17.37 -15.25 -1.02
CA ASN A 75 16.97 -16.56 -0.52
C ASN A 75 15.49 -16.91 -0.84
N ILE A 76 14.62 -15.89 -0.90
CA ILE A 76 13.22 -16.02 -1.35
C ILE A 76 13.06 -16.60 -2.76
N PHE A 77 14.13 -16.62 -3.57
CA PHE A 77 14.16 -17.19 -4.93
C PHE A 77 14.87 -18.56 -5.02
N GLU A 78 15.21 -19.21 -3.90
CA GLU A 78 15.89 -20.52 -3.91
C GLU A 78 15.07 -21.65 -4.58
N TYR A 79 13.76 -21.46 -4.77
CA TYR A 79 12.92 -22.36 -5.57
C TYR A 79 13.39 -22.48 -7.04
N SER A 80 14.08 -21.46 -7.57
CA SER A 80 14.72 -21.51 -8.89
C SER A 80 16.21 -21.10 -8.80
N PRO A 81 17.11 -22.04 -8.48
CA PRO A 81 18.54 -21.73 -8.36
C PRO A 81 19.17 -21.23 -9.66
N GLN A 82 18.58 -21.55 -10.82
CA GLN A 82 19.03 -21.04 -12.12
C GLN A 82 18.80 -19.53 -12.25
N LEU A 83 17.75 -18.99 -11.61
CA LEU A 83 17.50 -17.56 -11.52
C LEU A 83 18.62 -16.86 -10.74
N ILE A 84 18.96 -17.38 -9.55
CA ILE A 84 20.05 -16.85 -8.71
C ILE A 84 21.40 -16.96 -9.44
N GLU A 85 21.70 -18.11 -10.06
CA GLU A 85 22.95 -18.32 -10.79
C GLU A 85 23.12 -17.36 -11.98
N LYS A 86 22.01 -16.95 -12.62
CA LYS A 86 21.98 -15.93 -13.69
C LYS A 86 22.04 -14.49 -13.14
N TRP A 87 21.31 -14.20 -12.07
CA TRP A 87 21.30 -12.89 -11.39
C TRP A 87 22.71 -12.50 -10.92
N LEU A 88 23.46 -13.46 -10.37
CA LEU A 88 24.84 -13.26 -9.92
C LEU A 88 25.83 -12.89 -11.05
N GLU A 89 25.44 -13.00 -12.33
CA GLU A 89 26.24 -12.50 -13.46
C GLU A 89 25.92 -11.04 -13.78
N TYR A 90 24.65 -10.63 -13.69
CA TYR A 90 24.24 -9.22 -13.78
C TYR A 90 24.79 -8.39 -12.62
N ALA A 91 24.89 -8.98 -11.43
CA ALA A 91 25.26 -8.32 -10.18
C ALA A 91 26.58 -7.52 -10.22
N PHE A 92 27.53 -7.88 -11.10
CA PHE A 92 28.80 -7.16 -11.23
C PHE A 92 28.69 -5.86 -12.04
N TRP A 93 27.75 -5.78 -12.99
CA TRP A 93 27.78 -4.80 -14.08
C TRP A 93 26.52 -3.94 -14.18
N LEU A 94 25.35 -4.46 -13.79
CA LEU A 94 24.05 -3.79 -13.95
C LEU A 94 24.00 -2.44 -13.19
N ARG A 95 24.64 -2.37 -12.02
CA ARG A 95 24.81 -1.14 -11.22
C ARG A 95 25.73 -0.08 -11.84
N TYR A 96 26.33 -0.36 -13.00
CA TYR A 96 27.17 0.56 -13.76
C TYR A 96 26.68 0.74 -15.21
N ASP A 97 25.55 0.13 -15.58
CA ASP A 97 24.99 0.24 -16.93
C ASP A 97 24.47 1.67 -17.18
N CYS A 98 24.90 2.25 -18.30
CA CYS A 98 24.45 3.56 -18.77
C CYS A 98 22.92 3.69 -18.89
N LEU A 99 22.22 2.61 -19.25
CA LEU A 99 20.75 2.57 -19.38
C LEU A 99 20.06 2.58 -18.02
N VAL A 100 20.67 1.96 -17.01
CA VAL A 100 20.16 2.01 -15.64
C VAL A 100 20.42 3.39 -15.06
N LEU A 101 21.66 3.89 -15.13
CA LEU A 101 22.02 5.21 -14.61
C LEU A 101 21.21 6.35 -15.25
N ASP A 102 20.92 6.27 -16.55
CA ASP A 102 20.00 7.21 -17.20
C ASP A 102 18.56 7.08 -16.68
N CYS A 103 18.03 5.86 -16.54
CA CYS A 103 16.73 5.65 -15.88
C CYS A 103 16.67 6.30 -14.49
N LEU A 104 17.75 6.21 -13.70
CA LEU A 104 17.80 6.82 -12.37
C LEU A 104 17.79 8.35 -12.45
N ARG A 105 18.48 8.96 -13.42
CA ARG A 105 18.48 10.42 -13.65
C ARG A 105 17.12 10.91 -14.08
N VAL A 106 16.48 10.23 -15.03
CA VAL A 106 15.12 10.56 -15.48
C VAL A 106 14.12 10.37 -14.33
N ASN A 107 14.24 9.29 -13.52
CA ASN A 107 13.40 9.10 -12.33
C ASN A 107 13.61 10.17 -11.25
N HIS A 108 14.84 10.68 -11.07
CA HIS A 108 15.11 11.81 -10.16
C HIS A 108 14.50 13.12 -10.68
N LEU A 109 14.64 13.41 -11.98
CA LEU A 109 14.07 14.60 -12.63
C LEU A 109 12.54 14.66 -12.51
N TYR A 110 11.86 13.52 -12.64
CA TYR A 110 10.40 13.40 -12.42
C TYR A 110 10.05 12.95 -10.98
N ASP A 111 10.77 13.44 -9.97
CA ASP A 111 10.42 13.38 -8.52
C ASP A 111 10.16 11.95 -7.95
N GLY A 112 10.72 10.92 -8.58
CA GLY A 112 10.59 9.50 -8.22
C GLY A 112 9.41 8.75 -8.87
N THR A 113 8.74 9.32 -9.88
CA THR A 113 7.46 8.79 -10.39
C THR A 113 7.53 7.60 -11.35
N LEU A 114 8.68 7.26 -11.93
CA LEU A 114 8.78 6.22 -12.97
C LEU A 114 8.92 4.81 -12.38
N ILE A 115 10.02 4.54 -11.69
CA ILE A 115 10.32 3.22 -11.11
C ILE A 115 9.92 3.13 -9.64
N GLY A 116 9.73 4.27 -8.98
CA GLY A 116 9.42 4.41 -7.56
C GLY A 116 10.61 4.91 -6.74
N ALA A 117 10.55 4.65 -5.43
CA ALA A 117 11.55 5.06 -4.45
C ALA A 117 12.74 4.07 -4.38
N PHE A 118 13.90 4.59 -3.96
CA PHE A 118 15.03 3.79 -3.48
C PHE A 118 14.88 3.50 -1.98
N GLU A 119 15.39 2.37 -1.52
CA GLU A 119 15.37 1.99 -0.10
C GLU A 119 16.74 2.11 0.54
N TRP A 120 16.81 2.62 1.78
CA TRP A 120 17.99 2.46 2.61
C TRP A 120 18.12 1.01 3.11
N THR A 121 19.28 0.40 2.88
CA THR A 121 19.62 -0.96 3.29
C THR A 121 21.01 -1.05 3.90
N TYR A 122 21.32 -2.16 4.57
CA TYR A 122 22.68 -2.53 4.98
C TYR A 122 23.12 -3.77 4.20
N LEU A 123 24.12 -3.60 3.34
CA LEU A 123 24.56 -4.59 2.37
C LEU A 123 26.08 -4.48 2.18
N ASP A 124 26.77 -5.63 2.10
CA ASP A 124 28.24 -5.68 2.00
C ASP A 124 28.96 -4.85 3.09
N ASN A 125 28.50 -5.02 4.33
CA ASN A 125 28.92 -4.26 5.52
C ASN A 125 28.78 -2.72 5.44
N GLU A 126 28.05 -2.19 4.46
CA GLU A 126 27.88 -0.75 4.26
C GLU A 126 26.39 -0.33 4.19
N LEU A 127 26.10 0.89 4.66
CA LEU A 127 24.80 1.53 4.44
C LEU A 127 24.70 2.00 2.98
N ARG A 128 23.77 1.39 2.23
CA ARG A 128 23.58 1.60 0.79
C ARG A 128 22.13 1.94 0.48
N LEU A 129 21.91 2.61 -0.65
CA LEU A 129 20.63 2.68 -1.33
C LEU A 129 20.46 1.42 -2.19
N ALA A 130 19.25 0.87 -2.23
CA ALA A 130 18.87 -0.28 -3.05
C ALA A 130 17.60 0.04 -3.86
N TYR A 131 17.50 -0.55 -5.05
CA TYR A 131 16.24 -0.61 -5.80
C TYR A 131 15.71 -2.05 -5.83
N PHE A 132 14.47 -2.21 -5.40
CA PHE A 132 13.72 -3.46 -5.46
C PHE A 132 12.60 -3.34 -6.50
N ASN A 133 12.49 -4.34 -7.38
CA ASN A 133 11.42 -4.40 -8.38
C ASN A 133 10.06 -4.80 -7.75
N LYS A 134 9.01 -4.93 -8.57
CA LYS A 134 7.65 -5.25 -8.07
C LYS A 134 7.48 -6.68 -7.53
N ALA A 135 8.50 -7.54 -7.69
CA ALA A 135 8.58 -8.88 -7.10
C ALA A 135 9.50 -8.92 -5.87
N SER A 136 9.85 -7.75 -5.29
CA SER A 136 10.78 -7.58 -4.16
C SER A 136 12.20 -8.10 -4.41
N MET A 137 12.60 -8.30 -5.67
CA MET A 137 13.98 -8.66 -6.00
C MET A 137 14.86 -7.41 -6.06
N LEU A 138 16.02 -7.46 -5.39
CA LEU A 138 17.07 -6.45 -5.53
C LEU A 138 17.62 -6.45 -6.97
N GLU A 139 17.71 -5.28 -7.59
CA GLU A 139 18.33 -5.16 -8.93
C GLU A 139 19.61 -4.32 -8.93
N VAL A 140 19.62 -3.16 -8.27
CA VAL A 140 20.81 -2.30 -8.17
C VAL A 140 20.97 -1.67 -6.79
N TRP A 141 22.22 -1.41 -6.42
CA TRP A 141 22.60 -0.81 -5.14
C TRP A 141 23.76 0.18 -5.30
N TYR A 142 23.74 1.24 -4.49
CA TYR A 142 24.71 2.33 -4.51
C TYR A 142 25.01 2.80 -3.09
N THR A 143 26.25 3.15 -2.80
CA THR A 143 26.53 4.06 -1.68
C THR A 143 25.90 5.42 -1.98
N PHE A 144 25.60 6.21 -0.94
CA PHE A 144 25.07 7.57 -1.13
C PHE A 144 26.01 8.46 -1.96
N LYS A 145 27.32 8.25 -1.85
CA LYS A 145 28.33 8.97 -2.63
C LYS A 145 28.25 8.64 -4.12
N GLU A 146 28.19 7.35 -4.48
CA GLU A 146 28.01 6.90 -5.87
C GLU A 146 26.69 7.42 -6.46
N TYR A 147 25.58 7.28 -5.73
CA TYR A 147 24.26 7.74 -6.20
C TYR A 147 24.24 9.25 -6.43
N LYS A 148 24.78 10.04 -5.49
CA LYS A 148 24.88 11.49 -5.66
C LYS A 148 25.72 11.85 -6.88
N MET A 149 26.93 11.29 -7.00
CA MET A 149 27.87 11.60 -8.08
C MET A 149 27.38 11.20 -9.48
N TRP A 150 26.75 10.03 -9.63
CA TRP A 150 26.35 9.51 -10.95
C TRP A 150 24.92 9.87 -11.37
N VAL A 151 24.03 10.15 -10.42
CA VAL A 151 22.61 10.42 -10.68
C VAL A 151 22.26 11.89 -10.40
N ILE A 152 22.46 12.36 -9.16
CA ILE A 152 21.99 13.70 -8.74
C ILE A 152 22.84 14.80 -9.37
N ASP A 153 24.15 14.79 -9.10
CA ASP A 153 25.09 15.81 -9.59
C ASP A 153 25.18 15.79 -11.12
N SER A 154 24.94 14.63 -11.75
CA SER A 154 24.86 14.46 -13.20
C SER A 154 23.56 14.99 -13.82
N ALA A 155 22.51 15.24 -13.03
CA ALA A 155 21.22 15.75 -13.51
C ALA A 155 20.99 17.22 -13.12
N ALA A 156 21.55 17.67 -11.99
CA ALA A 156 21.33 19.01 -11.42
C ALA A 156 22.14 20.15 -12.08
N TYR A 157 22.65 19.96 -13.30
CA TYR A 157 23.61 20.88 -13.96
C TYR A 157 23.05 22.27 -14.32
N SER A 158 21.73 22.49 -14.26
CA SER A 158 21.08 23.75 -14.66
C SER A 158 20.14 24.38 -13.63
N GLU A 159 19.68 23.65 -12.60
CA GLU A 159 18.66 24.15 -11.67
C GLU A 159 19.00 23.93 -10.20
N LEU A 160 19.07 25.04 -9.45
CA LEU A 160 19.33 25.10 -8.01
C LEU A 160 18.27 24.39 -7.14
N GLY A 161 17.15 23.93 -7.73
CA GLY A 161 16.08 23.19 -7.06
C GLY A 161 16.29 21.67 -7.00
N LEU A 162 17.14 21.08 -7.86
CA LEU A 162 17.30 19.63 -8.01
C LEU A 162 18.26 18.87 -7.06
N PRO A 163 19.08 19.46 -6.16
CA PRO A 163 20.04 18.68 -5.37
C PRO A 163 19.43 17.92 -4.18
N ASN A 164 18.15 18.17 -3.85
CA ASN A 164 17.47 17.52 -2.73
C ASN A 164 16.95 16.13 -3.14
N VAL A 165 17.32 15.10 -2.37
CA VAL A 165 16.96 13.71 -2.71
C VAL A 165 15.53 13.41 -2.27
N ASN A 166 14.63 13.41 -3.24
CA ASN A 166 13.19 13.43 -3.04
C ASN A 166 12.52 12.03 -3.13
N ASN A 167 13.28 10.96 -3.32
CA ASN A 167 12.76 9.64 -3.69
C ASN A 167 13.35 8.48 -2.88
N ILE A 168 13.85 8.72 -1.66
CA ILE A 168 14.35 7.65 -0.78
C ILE A 168 13.33 7.33 0.33
N GLN A 169 13.09 6.04 0.52
CA GLN A 169 12.28 5.47 1.60
C GLN A 169 13.10 4.64 2.59
N PHE A 170 12.59 4.50 3.81
CA PHE A 170 13.10 3.56 4.80
C PHE A 170 12.05 2.48 5.04
N ASN A 171 12.26 1.29 4.48
CA ASN A 171 11.33 0.17 4.57
C ASN A 171 11.83 -0.81 5.65
N ILE A 172 11.06 -0.99 6.72
CA ILE A 172 11.48 -1.86 7.83
C ILE A 172 11.18 -3.34 7.55
N ASP A 173 10.22 -3.66 6.66
CA ASP A 173 9.81 -5.02 6.36
C ASP A 173 10.96 -5.81 5.72
N ASN A 174 11.75 -5.13 4.89
CA ASN A 174 12.88 -5.70 4.18
C ASN A 174 14.14 -5.88 5.06
N LEU A 175 14.10 -5.53 6.36
CA LEU A 175 15.27 -5.47 7.24
C LEU A 175 15.00 -6.16 8.59
N THR A 176 15.89 -7.07 9.02
CA THR A 176 15.78 -7.67 10.36
C THR A 176 15.89 -6.58 11.45
N PRO A 177 15.27 -6.74 12.64
CA PRO A 177 15.28 -5.69 13.66
C PRO A 177 16.68 -5.24 14.13
N GLN A 178 17.66 -6.14 14.08
CA GLN A 178 19.07 -5.83 14.33
C GLN A 178 19.66 -4.93 13.24
N ILE A 179 19.35 -5.21 11.97
CA ILE A 179 19.77 -4.40 10.83
C ILE A 179 19.08 -3.04 10.86
N VAL A 180 17.77 -2.96 11.17
CA VAL A 180 17.06 -1.67 11.36
C VAL A 180 17.77 -0.79 12.38
N GLY A 181 18.16 -1.35 13.53
CA GLY A 181 18.92 -0.64 14.55
C GLY A 181 20.27 -0.11 14.05
N LYS A 182 20.99 -0.91 13.25
CA LYS A 182 22.30 -0.58 12.65
C LYS A 182 22.21 0.44 11.52
N CYS A 183 21.19 0.35 10.66
CA CYS A 183 20.91 1.35 9.64
C CYS A 183 20.65 2.71 10.28
N LEU A 184 19.77 2.77 11.27
CA LEU A 184 19.39 4.01 11.93
C LEU A 184 20.56 4.68 12.67
N SER A 185 21.46 3.92 13.31
CA SER A 185 22.66 4.52 13.93
C SER A 185 23.68 5.02 12.91
N ILE A 186 23.85 4.37 11.75
CA ILE A 186 24.75 4.85 10.69
C ILE A 186 24.15 6.07 9.96
N LEU A 187 22.82 6.12 9.79
CA LEU A 187 22.09 7.28 9.28
C LEU A 187 22.24 8.49 10.21
N GLU A 188 22.12 8.26 11.52
CA GLU A 188 22.31 9.24 12.61
C GLU A 188 23.75 9.79 12.62
N GLN A 189 24.76 8.91 12.56
CA GLN A 189 26.18 9.29 12.51
C GLN A 189 26.61 10.05 11.24
N LYS A 190 25.84 9.97 10.15
CA LYS A 190 26.16 10.60 8.86
C LYS A 190 25.25 11.80 8.51
N ASP A 191 24.36 12.21 9.42
CA ASP A 191 23.28 13.20 9.20
C ASP A 191 22.41 12.95 7.96
N LEU A 192 22.14 11.67 7.67
CA LEU A 192 21.39 11.25 6.47
C LEU A 192 19.87 11.15 6.69
N PHE A 193 19.36 11.43 7.89
CA PHE A 193 17.91 11.45 8.16
C PHE A 193 17.13 12.47 7.32
N THR A 194 17.82 13.50 6.81
CA THR A 194 17.28 14.49 5.86
C THR A 194 17.01 13.93 4.46
N THR A 195 17.51 12.73 4.13
CA THR A 195 17.26 12.07 2.83
C THR A 195 15.96 11.26 2.80
N ILE A 196 15.39 10.92 3.95
CA ILE A 196 14.24 10.02 4.06
C ILE A 196 12.94 10.81 3.88
N ARG A 197 12.19 10.51 2.81
CA ARG A 197 10.90 11.14 2.49
C ARG A 197 9.70 10.23 2.78
N GLU A 198 9.88 8.91 2.71
CA GLU A 198 8.87 7.90 3.01
C GLU A 198 9.38 6.87 4.04
N ILE A 199 8.52 6.39 4.94
CA ILE A 199 8.80 5.20 5.77
C ILE A 199 7.71 4.17 5.48
N GLN A 200 8.10 2.93 5.19
CA GLN A 200 7.19 1.80 5.23
C GLN A 200 7.34 1.09 6.58
N PHE A 201 6.22 1.00 7.29
CA PHE A 201 6.01 0.09 8.39
C PHE A 201 5.22 -1.12 7.90
N GLY A 202 5.49 -2.24 8.53
CA GLY A 202 4.73 -3.46 8.40
C GLY A 202 5.03 -4.37 9.57
N GLN A 203 4.23 -5.41 9.63
CA GLN A 203 4.37 -6.49 10.58
C GLN A 203 3.95 -7.72 9.80
N ASP A 204 4.82 -8.71 9.71
CA ASP A 204 4.39 -10.05 9.34
C ASP A 204 3.45 -10.50 10.44
N GLU A 205 2.16 -10.57 10.10
CA GLU A 205 1.18 -11.17 10.97
C GLU A 205 1.43 -12.67 10.92
N GLU A 206 2.26 -13.16 11.86
CA GLU A 206 2.28 -14.57 12.23
C GLU A 206 0.83 -14.98 12.45
N VAL A 207 0.32 -15.83 11.55
CA VAL A 207 -1.07 -16.31 11.58
C VAL A 207 -1.17 -17.32 12.71
N GLY A 208 -1.22 -16.80 13.93
CA GLY A 208 -1.70 -17.55 15.08
C GLY A 208 -3.13 -17.97 14.77
N GLU A 209 -3.32 -19.26 14.59
CA GLU A 209 -4.57 -19.91 14.23
C GLU A 209 -5.73 -19.32 15.03
N GLU A 210 -6.66 -18.64 14.34
CA GLU A 210 -7.98 -18.40 14.91
C GLU A 210 -8.58 -19.80 15.08
N ARG A 211 -8.62 -20.26 16.33
CA ARG A 211 -9.25 -21.54 16.63
C ARG A 211 -10.73 -21.40 16.33
N ASP A 212 -11.17 -22.08 15.29
CA ASP A 212 -12.58 -22.21 14.97
C ASP A 212 -13.33 -22.64 16.24
N LEU A 213 -14.18 -21.75 16.74
CA LEU A 213 -15.16 -22.09 17.75
C LEU A 213 -16.32 -22.73 16.98
N ASP A 214 -16.29 -24.06 16.85
CA ASP A 214 -17.35 -24.82 16.22
C ASP A 214 -18.70 -24.51 16.88
N ASP A 215 -19.55 -23.78 16.16
CA ASP A 215 -20.97 -23.64 16.46
C ASP A 215 -21.67 -24.99 16.18
N SER A 216 -21.64 -25.89 17.17
CA SER A 216 -22.54 -27.03 17.24
C SER A 216 -23.57 -26.80 18.36
N GLU A 217 -24.70 -26.17 18.02
CA GLU A 217 -25.87 -26.17 18.91
C GLU A 217 -26.34 -27.62 19.16
N ALA A 218 -26.95 -27.84 20.31
CA ALA A 218 -27.28 -29.17 20.80
C ALA A 218 -28.52 -29.76 20.12
N ASP A 219 -28.61 -31.09 20.13
CA ASP A 219 -29.91 -31.77 20.22
C ASP A 219 -29.83 -33.00 21.15
N SER A 220 -30.98 -33.58 21.49
CA SER A 220 -31.23 -34.13 22.83
C SER A 220 -30.98 -35.64 23.07
N ASP A 221 -30.51 -35.90 24.30
CA ASP A 221 -31.04 -36.89 25.26
C ASP A 221 -30.63 -38.39 25.33
N GLU A 222 -30.72 -38.85 26.60
CA GLU A 222 -30.90 -40.20 27.16
C GLU A 222 -29.81 -41.32 27.14
N ASN A 223 -29.36 -41.63 28.37
CA ASN A 223 -29.30 -42.96 29.00
C ASN A 223 -28.24 -44.04 28.61
N ALA A 224 -27.17 -44.09 29.43
CA ALA A 224 -27.02 -45.04 30.57
C ALA A 224 -25.76 -45.95 30.62
N SER A 225 -25.21 -46.07 31.85
CA SER A 225 -24.30 -47.12 32.36
C SER A 225 -22.83 -47.13 31.83
N SER A 226 -21.79 -47.53 32.59
CA SER A 226 -21.65 -47.72 34.05
C SER A 226 -20.17 -47.82 34.51
N SER A 227 -19.89 -47.42 35.77
CA SER A 227 -18.64 -47.69 36.56
C SER A 227 -17.32 -47.07 36.03
N SER A 228 -16.27 -46.76 36.81
CA SER A 228 -16.02 -46.52 38.26
C SER A 228 -14.59 -45.87 38.41
N THR A 229 -13.92 -45.60 39.55
CA THR A 229 -14.10 -45.79 41.01
C THR A 229 -13.51 -44.58 41.78
N LEU A 230 -14.17 -44.19 42.89
CA LEU A 230 -13.74 -43.39 44.06
C LEU A 230 -12.32 -42.77 44.15
N LYS A 231 -12.27 -41.48 44.56
CA LYS A 231 -11.66 -41.06 45.85
C LYS A 231 -12.09 -39.67 46.32
N ASN A 232 -12.28 -39.51 47.64
CA ASN A 232 -12.86 -38.33 48.28
C ASN A 232 -11.82 -37.25 48.65
N LYS A 233 -12.21 -35.96 48.53
CA LYS A 233 -11.85 -34.95 49.54
C LYS A 233 -12.83 -33.77 49.57
N LYS A 234 -13.47 -33.55 50.72
CA LYS A 234 -14.37 -32.40 50.97
C LYS A 234 -13.58 -31.08 50.95
N ARG A 235 -14.13 -30.03 50.34
CA ARG A 235 -13.91 -28.63 50.79
C ARG A 235 -15.14 -27.76 50.51
N SER A 236 -15.27 -26.73 51.33
CA SER A 236 -16.48 -25.95 51.58
C SER A 236 -16.93 -25.06 50.41
N VAL A 237 -18.25 -24.95 50.23
CA VAL A 237 -18.89 -23.88 49.44
C VAL A 237 -18.48 -22.51 50.00
N SER A 238 -18.08 -21.60 49.12
CA SER A 238 -18.02 -20.16 49.38
C SER A 238 -18.43 -19.39 48.12
N LYS A 239 -18.91 -18.15 48.28
CA LYS A 239 -19.65 -17.42 47.24
C LYS A 239 -18.74 -16.61 46.30
N LYS A 240 -19.19 -16.47 45.06
CA LYS A 240 -18.93 -15.38 44.09
C LYS A 240 -17.62 -14.59 44.25
N SER A 241 -16.75 -14.70 43.25
CA SER A 241 -16.27 -13.50 42.54
C SER A 241 -16.20 -13.79 41.04
N TYR A 242 -16.66 -12.84 40.21
CA TYR A 242 -16.30 -12.81 38.80
C TYR A 242 -14.92 -12.15 38.71
N SER A 243 -14.00 -12.73 37.93
CA SER A 243 -12.70 -12.10 37.65
C SER A 243 -12.19 -12.44 36.25
N ASP A 244 -11.93 -11.38 35.49
CA ASP A 244 -10.76 -11.24 34.61
C ASP A 244 -10.60 -12.13 33.35
N ASN A 245 -11.61 -12.15 32.47
CA ASN A 245 -11.35 -12.34 31.03
C ASN A 245 -10.66 -11.11 30.38
N SER A 246 -10.79 -9.92 30.99
CA SER A 246 -10.23 -8.64 30.52
C SER A 246 -8.70 -8.62 30.36
N ASN A 247 -7.98 -9.47 31.10
CA ASN A 247 -6.51 -9.49 31.11
C ASN A 247 -5.88 -10.21 29.90
N VAL A 248 -6.68 -10.89 29.06
CA VAL A 248 -6.19 -11.58 27.85
C VAL A 248 -6.12 -10.60 26.67
N GLU A 249 -7.21 -9.91 26.36
CA GLU A 249 -7.29 -8.91 25.28
C GLU A 249 -6.30 -7.76 25.50
N ALA A 250 -6.13 -7.31 26.75
CA ALA A 250 -5.22 -6.22 27.11
C ALA A 250 -3.75 -6.46 26.72
N LYS A 251 -3.33 -7.72 26.53
CA LYS A 251 -1.96 -8.07 26.12
C LYS A 251 -1.74 -8.08 24.62
N GLN A 252 -2.78 -8.31 23.81
CA GLN A 252 -2.68 -8.25 22.34
C GLN A 252 -2.60 -6.81 21.81
N ASN A 253 -3.03 -5.84 22.61
CA ASN A 253 -3.22 -4.44 22.23
C ASN A 253 -2.02 -3.52 22.55
N GLN A 254 -0.79 -4.00 22.43
CA GLN A 254 0.41 -3.17 22.62
C GLN A 254 1.45 -3.34 21.52
N LEU A 255 2.03 -2.21 21.10
CA LEU A 255 3.22 -2.23 20.25
C LEU A 255 4.42 -2.83 21.02
N THR A 256 4.93 -3.95 20.51
CA THR A 256 6.08 -4.71 21.03
C THR A 256 7.29 -4.69 20.09
N SER A 257 7.08 -4.52 18.78
CA SER A 257 8.13 -4.62 17.77
C SER A 257 9.26 -3.59 17.96
N THR A 258 10.48 -4.09 18.15
CA THR A 258 11.67 -3.29 18.45
C THR A 258 12.14 -2.46 17.25
N SER A 259 11.97 -2.96 16.02
CA SER A 259 12.27 -2.22 14.78
C SER A 259 11.33 -1.02 14.63
N VAL A 260 10.02 -1.21 14.84
CA VAL A 260 9.02 -0.14 14.81
C VAL A 260 9.32 0.91 15.88
N ILE A 261 9.54 0.50 17.13
CA ILE A 261 9.80 1.43 18.25
C ILE A 261 11.11 2.22 18.05
N ARG A 262 12.20 1.59 17.58
CA ARG A 262 13.45 2.30 17.27
C ARG A 262 13.28 3.26 16.11
N THR A 263 12.53 2.88 15.07
CA THR A 263 12.21 3.76 13.94
C THR A 263 11.42 4.99 14.38
N ILE A 264 10.34 4.81 15.16
CA ILE A 264 9.50 5.89 15.70
C ILE A 264 10.32 6.93 16.46
N ARG A 265 11.26 6.49 17.31
CA ARG A 265 12.15 7.38 18.07
C ARG A 265 13.07 8.23 17.19
N CYS A 266 13.41 7.78 15.98
CA CYS A 266 14.24 8.53 15.03
C CYS A 266 13.43 9.41 14.05
N MET A 267 12.11 9.22 13.92
CA MET A 267 11.28 9.96 12.94
C MET A 267 11.32 11.48 13.13
N GLU A 268 11.50 11.98 14.36
CA GLU A 268 11.52 13.42 14.62
C GLU A 268 12.76 14.12 14.03
N SER A 269 13.88 13.41 13.93
CA SER A 269 15.09 13.84 13.22
C SER A 269 14.93 13.86 11.69
N MET A 270 13.98 13.08 11.15
CA MET A 270 13.69 13.00 9.72
C MET A 270 12.87 14.22 9.26
N LYS A 271 13.53 15.38 9.14
CA LYS A 271 12.94 16.68 8.77
C LYS A 271 12.24 16.66 7.39
N SER A 272 12.71 15.81 6.48
CA SER A 272 12.21 15.65 5.11
C SER A 272 11.08 14.63 4.97
N LEU A 273 10.72 13.92 6.04
CA LEU A 273 9.67 12.89 6.00
C LEU A 273 8.31 13.52 5.61
N ARG A 274 7.66 12.96 4.59
CA ARG A 274 6.34 13.40 4.08
C ARG A 274 5.35 12.26 3.92
N LYS A 275 5.80 11.02 3.77
CA LYS A 275 4.94 9.86 3.51
C LYS A 275 5.11 8.77 4.56
N ILE A 276 4.03 8.08 4.90
CA ILE A 276 4.06 6.86 5.73
C ILE A 276 3.22 5.78 5.05
N ALA A 277 3.80 4.61 4.82
CA ALA A 277 3.09 3.39 4.46
C ALA A 277 2.96 2.46 5.67
N VAL A 278 1.82 1.77 5.79
CA VAL A 278 1.57 0.74 6.82
C VAL A 278 0.97 -0.51 6.17
N GLY A 279 1.58 -1.66 6.46
CA GLY A 279 1.03 -3.00 6.24
C GLY A 279 0.52 -3.63 7.54
N GLY A 280 -0.58 -4.39 7.46
CA GLY A 280 -1.16 -5.11 8.60
C GLY A 280 -2.11 -4.26 9.44
N GLU A 281 -3.15 -4.88 9.98
CA GLU A 281 -4.28 -4.15 10.58
C GLU A 281 -3.99 -3.74 12.01
N LYS A 282 -3.36 -4.64 12.77
CA LYS A 282 -2.93 -4.40 14.15
C LYS A 282 -2.00 -3.18 14.24
N LEU A 283 -1.12 -3.00 13.24
CA LEU A 283 -0.16 -1.90 13.20
C LEU A 283 -0.79 -0.56 12.77
N TYR A 284 -1.79 -0.59 11.89
CA TYR A 284 -2.57 0.59 11.53
C TYR A 284 -3.36 1.14 12.72
N GLU A 285 -4.05 0.28 13.48
CA GLU A 285 -4.83 0.67 14.67
C GLU A 285 -3.92 1.24 15.79
N LEU A 286 -2.68 0.76 15.92
CA LEU A 286 -1.72 1.21 16.94
C LEU A 286 -0.97 2.51 16.58
N LEU A 287 -0.74 2.81 15.30
CA LEU A 287 0.11 3.94 14.86
C LEU A 287 -0.67 5.09 14.18
N ILE A 288 -1.68 4.75 13.38
CA ILE A 288 -2.30 5.67 12.42
C ILE A 288 -3.69 6.10 12.87
N ASN A 289 -4.58 5.14 13.16
CA ASN A 289 -5.92 5.45 13.65
C ASN A 289 -5.84 6.17 15.00
N PHE A 290 -6.67 7.20 15.20
CA PHE A 290 -6.83 7.79 16.53
C PHE A 290 -7.92 7.09 17.36
N HIS A 291 -8.91 6.45 16.70
CA HIS A 291 -10.04 5.83 17.38
C HIS A 291 -9.70 4.44 17.93
N GLY A 292 -9.01 4.41 19.07
CA GLY A 292 -8.77 3.17 19.83
C GLY A 292 -7.76 3.29 20.97
N PHE A 293 -6.78 4.19 20.86
CA PHE A 293 -5.64 4.24 21.80
C PHE A 293 -5.38 5.64 22.39
N ARG A 294 -5.09 5.65 23.70
CA ARG A 294 -4.54 6.83 24.38
C ARG A 294 -3.05 7.00 24.02
N ASP A 295 -2.58 8.24 24.06
CA ASP A 295 -1.18 8.58 23.74
C ASP A 295 -0.20 7.89 24.69
N ASN A 296 0.47 6.84 24.20
CA ASN A 296 1.52 6.12 24.92
C ASN A 296 2.90 6.74 24.61
N PRO A 297 3.54 7.47 25.55
CA PRO A 297 4.79 8.18 25.29
C PRO A 297 5.90 7.23 24.83
N GLY A 298 6.63 7.60 23.78
CA GLY A 298 7.75 6.80 23.25
C GLY A 298 7.36 5.49 22.54
N LYS A 299 6.05 5.20 22.38
CA LYS A 299 5.51 4.15 21.49
C LYS A 299 4.64 4.71 20.35
N THR A 300 4.16 5.95 20.43
CA THR A 300 3.36 6.62 19.38
C THR A 300 4.20 7.55 18.51
N ILE A 301 3.76 7.79 17.26
CA ILE A 301 4.35 8.77 16.34
C ILE A 301 4.10 10.19 16.87
N SER A 302 5.16 10.98 17.08
CA SER A 302 5.04 12.31 17.70
C SER A 302 4.21 13.28 16.84
N TYR A 303 3.47 14.19 17.48
CA TYR A 303 2.60 15.14 16.77
C TYR A 303 3.39 16.07 15.83
N ILE A 304 4.64 16.40 16.18
CA ILE A 304 5.59 17.12 15.31
C ILE A 304 5.80 16.37 14.00
N VAL A 305 5.93 15.05 14.03
CA VAL A 305 6.01 14.20 12.84
C VAL A 305 4.66 14.13 12.12
N LYS A 306 3.54 13.95 12.83
CA LYS A 306 2.20 13.89 12.22
C LYS A 306 1.88 15.13 11.38
N ARG A 307 2.32 16.32 11.81
CA ARG A 307 2.21 17.59 11.04
C ARG A 307 3.12 17.68 9.80
N ARG A 308 4.12 16.82 9.63
CA ARG A 308 4.97 16.80 8.41
C ARG A 308 4.40 15.91 7.31
N ILE A 309 3.56 14.93 7.66
CA ILE A 309 3.04 13.93 6.71
C ILE A 309 1.95 14.54 5.83
N ASN A 310 2.06 14.32 4.52
CA ASN A 310 1.09 14.71 3.50
C ASN A 310 0.49 13.52 2.73
N GLU A 311 1.09 12.33 2.78
CA GLU A 311 0.55 11.09 2.21
C GLU A 311 0.60 9.94 3.24
N ILE A 312 -0.51 9.22 3.38
CA ILE A 312 -0.57 7.94 4.09
C ILE A 312 -0.98 6.85 3.10
N ARG A 313 -0.32 5.69 3.18
CA ARG A 313 -0.62 4.50 2.38
C ARG A 313 -0.95 3.32 3.31
N LEU A 314 -2.16 2.77 3.20
CA LEU A 314 -2.60 1.63 3.98
C LEU A 314 -2.72 0.40 3.07
N SER A 315 -2.23 -0.75 3.54
CA SER A 315 -2.16 -1.96 2.72
C SER A 315 -2.30 -3.26 3.48
N ARG A 316 -2.78 -4.30 2.77
CA ARG A 316 -2.97 -5.67 3.32
C ARG A 316 -3.96 -5.73 4.49
N MET A 317 -5.00 -4.87 4.44
CA MET A 317 -6.12 -4.74 5.40
C MET A 317 -7.24 -5.80 5.21
N ASP A 318 -7.96 -6.25 6.25
CA ASP A 318 -9.38 -6.61 6.05
C ASP A 318 -10.21 -5.33 6.09
N ARG A 319 -10.10 -4.55 7.19
CA ARG A 319 -10.87 -3.33 7.44
C ARG A 319 -10.03 -2.21 8.04
N ILE A 320 -10.31 -0.98 7.61
CA ILE A 320 -9.73 0.24 8.21
C ILE A 320 -10.54 0.78 9.41
N SER A 321 -11.71 0.21 9.68
CA SER A 321 -12.67 0.71 10.67
C SER A 321 -13.14 -0.41 11.61
N ARG A 322 -12.24 -1.33 12.00
CA ARG A 322 -12.58 -2.46 12.88
C ARG A 322 -13.00 -1.97 14.27
N THR A 323 -12.40 -0.89 14.76
CA THR A 323 -12.83 -0.19 16.01
C THR A 323 -14.09 0.66 15.83
N GLY A 324 -14.79 0.56 14.69
CA GLY A 324 -15.99 1.34 14.36
C GLY A 324 -15.72 2.66 13.63
N LEU A 325 -14.50 3.20 13.70
CA LEU A 325 -14.15 4.48 13.07
C LEU A 325 -12.68 4.52 12.62
N ALA A 326 -12.43 5.03 11.42
CA ALA A 326 -11.10 5.31 10.87
C ALA A 326 -10.83 6.82 10.99
N ASP A 327 -10.24 7.25 12.10
CA ASP A 327 -10.06 8.66 12.44
C ASP A 327 -8.65 9.17 12.06
N PHE A 328 -8.61 10.05 11.05
CA PHE A 328 -7.40 10.72 10.57
C PHE A 328 -7.28 12.18 11.02
N THR A 329 -8.14 12.67 11.94
CA THR A 329 -8.19 14.10 12.34
C THR A 329 -6.86 14.65 12.85
N ARG A 330 -6.08 13.85 13.60
CA ARG A 330 -4.75 14.23 14.13
C ARG A 330 -3.64 14.32 13.06
N TRP A 331 -3.94 14.07 11.79
CA TRP A 331 -3.02 14.22 10.66
C TRP A 331 -3.36 15.49 9.87
N ASP A 332 -3.27 16.65 10.54
CA ASP A 332 -3.82 17.95 10.08
C ASP A 332 -3.43 18.35 8.64
N ASN A 333 -2.20 18.00 8.23
CA ASN A 333 -1.62 18.34 6.93
C ASN A 333 -1.76 17.23 5.87
N LEU A 334 -2.42 16.12 6.19
CA LEU A 334 -2.65 15.01 5.25
C LEU A 334 -3.42 15.50 4.01
N GLN A 335 -2.80 15.35 2.83
CA GLN A 335 -3.39 15.69 1.55
C GLN A 335 -3.91 14.45 0.81
N THR A 336 -3.19 13.32 0.92
CA THR A 336 -3.44 12.11 0.13
C THR A 336 -3.57 10.86 1.02
N LEU A 337 -4.57 10.03 0.76
CA LEU A 337 -4.72 8.70 1.36
C LEU A 337 -4.79 7.65 0.25
N VAL A 338 -3.92 6.65 0.32
CA VAL A 338 -3.85 5.54 -0.64
C VAL A 338 -4.24 4.25 0.08
N LEU A 339 -5.38 3.68 -0.27
CA LEU A 339 -5.91 2.43 0.28
C LEU A 339 -5.71 1.33 -0.76
N SER A 340 -4.87 0.33 -0.47
CA SER A 340 -4.39 -0.62 -1.49
C SER A 340 -4.36 -2.06 -0.99
N ARG A 341 -5.11 -2.98 -1.64
CA ARG A 341 -5.30 -4.37 -1.16
C ARG A 341 -5.91 -4.37 0.25
N ILE A 342 -7.14 -3.90 0.34
CA ILE A 342 -7.98 -3.93 1.55
C ILE A 342 -9.27 -4.68 1.20
N ALA A 343 -9.75 -5.58 2.06
CA ALA A 343 -10.94 -6.38 1.73
C ALA A 343 -12.22 -5.54 1.73
N TYR A 344 -12.46 -4.77 2.79
CA TYR A 344 -13.67 -3.98 2.98
C TYR A 344 -13.36 -2.54 3.43
N ILE A 345 -14.02 -1.57 2.80
CA ILE A 345 -13.96 -0.15 3.16
C ILE A 345 -15.39 0.39 3.27
N ASP A 346 -15.73 1.03 4.40
CA ASP A 346 -16.91 1.90 4.52
C ASP A 346 -16.46 3.36 4.56
N LEU A 347 -16.79 4.14 3.52
CA LEU A 347 -16.42 5.55 3.43
C LEU A 347 -17.18 6.44 4.43
N ASN A 348 -18.29 5.95 5.00
CA ASN A 348 -19.01 6.62 6.09
C ASN A 348 -18.28 6.44 7.43
N GLY A 349 -17.46 5.40 7.57
CA GLY A 349 -16.63 5.13 8.75
C GLY A 349 -15.30 5.90 8.78
N ILE A 350 -15.03 6.81 7.83
CA ILE A 350 -13.76 7.55 7.75
C ILE A 350 -13.93 9.02 8.13
N VAL A 351 -13.10 9.51 9.06
CA VAL A 351 -13.02 10.94 9.39
C VAL A 351 -11.79 11.58 8.75
N PHE A 352 -12.00 12.22 7.60
CA PHE A 352 -10.95 12.97 6.91
C PHE A 352 -10.65 14.32 7.60
N PRO A 353 -9.36 14.73 7.69
CA PRO A 353 -8.96 16.03 8.21
C PRO A 353 -9.38 17.19 7.28
N LYS A 354 -9.45 18.40 7.83
CA LYS A 354 -10.07 19.58 7.18
C LYS A 354 -9.55 19.89 5.79
N ASN A 355 -8.24 19.70 5.57
CA ASN A 355 -7.55 20.08 4.33
C ASN A 355 -7.26 18.90 3.39
N PHE A 356 -7.91 17.75 3.59
CA PHE A 356 -7.72 16.55 2.76
C PHE A 356 -8.11 16.77 1.29
N LYS A 357 -7.45 16.08 0.34
CA LYS A 357 -7.58 16.33 -1.11
C LYS A 357 -7.77 15.08 -1.97
N SER A 358 -6.91 14.07 -1.84
CA SER A 358 -6.82 12.95 -2.78
C SER A 358 -7.08 11.61 -2.10
N LEU A 359 -8.12 10.90 -2.53
CA LEU A 359 -8.43 9.54 -2.09
C LEU A 359 -8.18 8.56 -3.25
N THR A 360 -7.22 7.66 -3.09
CA THR A 360 -6.90 6.63 -4.08
C THR A 360 -7.19 5.25 -3.50
N ILE A 361 -8.05 4.47 -4.14
CA ILE A 361 -8.49 3.15 -3.68
C ILE A 361 -8.17 2.11 -4.76
N LYS A 362 -7.38 1.09 -4.41
CA LYS A 362 -6.82 0.10 -5.36
C LYS A 362 -6.97 -1.34 -4.87
N HIS A 363 -7.38 -2.25 -5.76
CA HIS A 363 -7.44 -3.69 -5.49
C HIS A 363 -8.28 -4.03 -4.24
N VAL A 364 -9.52 -3.52 -4.20
CA VAL A 364 -10.41 -3.66 -3.02
C VAL A 364 -11.59 -4.57 -3.34
N ARG A 365 -11.89 -5.52 -2.45
CA ARG A 365 -12.94 -6.52 -2.67
C ARG A 365 -14.35 -5.92 -2.55
N LYS A 366 -14.61 -5.08 -1.54
CA LYS A 366 -15.90 -4.39 -1.34
C LYS A 366 -15.72 -2.95 -0.86
N ILE A 367 -16.49 -2.01 -1.43
CA ILE A 367 -16.60 -0.62 -0.93
C ILE A 367 -18.06 -0.27 -0.65
N ARG A 368 -18.35 0.20 0.57
CA ARG A 368 -19.57 0.97 0.85
C ARG A 368 -19.29 2.45 0.60
N TRP A 369 -19.99 3.01 -0.37
CA TRP A 369 -19.91 4.43 -0.71
C TRP A 369 -20.53 5.30 0.38
N TRP A 370 -20.26 6.61 0.36
CA TRP A 370 -20.97 7.57 1.21
C TRP A 370 -22.48 7.49 0.98
N ASN A 371 -23.27 7.57 2.05
CA ASN A 371 -24.75 7.47 2.03
C ASN A 371 -25.44 8.73 1.44
N ILE A 372 -24.89 9.27 0.34
CA ILE A 372 -25.36 10.46 -0.37
C ILE A 372 -26.77 10.24 -0.93
N GLU A 373 -27.07 9.04 -1.43
CA GLU A 373 -28.39 8.67 -1.96
C GLU A 373 -29.47 8.83 -0.89
N GLU A 374 -29.24 8.30 0.32
CA GLU A 374 -30.18 8.41 1.45
C GLU A 374 -30.47 9.86 1.84
N ASN A 375 -29.48 10.75 1.73
CA ASN A 375 -29.63 12.16 2.07
C ASN A 375 -30.37 12.93 0.97
N ILE A 376 -30.12 12.61 -0.30
CA ILE A 376 -30.84 13.19 -1.44
C ILE A 376 -32.32 12.72 -1.46
N LEU A 377 -32.60 11.46 -1.11
CA LEU A 377 -33.97 10.94 -0.99
C LEU A 377 -34.77 11.66 0.12
N LYS A 378 -34.13 11.97 1.26
CA LYS A 378 -34.74 12.76 2.35
C LYS A 378 -35.03 14.20 1.94
N GLU A 379 -34.11 14.83 1.22
CA GLU A 379 -34.23 16.20 0.69
C GLU A 379 -35.36 16.32 -0.35
N LEU A 380 -35.41 15.40 -1.32
CA LEU A 380 -36.47 15.32 -2.34
C LEU A 380 -37.80 14.78 -1.79
N LYS A 381 -37.82 14.17 -0.60
CA LYS A 381 -38.97 13.50 0.03
C LYS A 381 -39.59 12.37 -0.84
N VAL A 382 -38.76 11.67 -1.61
CA VAL A 382 -39.20 10.56 -2.49
C VAL A 382 -38.59 9.23 -2.10
N ASN A 383 -39.25 8.13 -2.46
CA ASN A 383 -38.68 6.78 -2.30
C ASN A 383 -37.67 6.47 -3.42
N LYS A 384 -36.79 5.48 -3.18
CA LYS A 384 -35.71 5.08 -4.10
C LYS A 384 -36.17 4.59 -5.48
N LYS A 385 -37.37 4.01 -5.61
CA LYS A 385 -37.92 3.61 -6.93
C LYS A 385 -38.31 4.85 -7.73
N THR A 386 -39.13 5.72 -7.14
CA THR A 386 -39.57 7.00 -7.72
C THR A 386 -38.39 7.89 -8.10
N PHE A 387 -37.33 7.92 -7.27
CA PHE A 387 -36.08 8.62 -7.60
C PHE A 387 -35.46 8.08 -8.90
N LYS A 388 -35.17 6.77 -8.97
CA LYS A 388 -34.53 6.15 -10.14
C LYS A 388 -35.39 6.16 -11.42
N SER A 389 -36.72 6.33 -11.32
CA SER A 389 -37.61 6.32 -12.49
C SER A 389 -37.95 7.70 -13.06
N LEU A 390 -37.98 8.76 -12.24
CA LEU A 390 -38.39 10.11 -12.68
C LEU A 390 -37.22 11.10 -12.73
N TYR A 391 -36.34 11.04 -11.74
CA TYR A 391 -35.35 12.10 -11.52
C TYR A 391 -33.96 11.80 -12.09
N ILE A 392 -33.79 10.63 -12.73
CA ILE A 392 -32.52 10.17 -13.28
C ILE A 392 -32.66 9.97 -14.80
N LYS A 393 -31.86 10.69 -15.58
CA LYS A 393 -31.68 10.47 -17.02
C LYS A 393 -30.32 9.82 -17.28
N GLU A 394 -30.21 8.97 -18.30
CA GLU A 394 -28.92 8.48 -18.78
C GLU A 394 -28.21 9.63 -19.54
N ASP A 395 -26.88 9.73 -19.47
CA ASP A 395 -26.10 10.80 -20.11
C ASP A 395 -25.27 10.24 -21.27
N ASP A 396 -25.91 10.10 -22.42
CA ASP A 396 -25.31 9.62 -23.68
C ASP A 396 -24.34 10.64 -24.32
N SER A 397 -24.04 11.76 -23.65
CA SER A 397 -23.14 12.79 -24.16
C SER A 397 -21.65 12.38 -24.06
N LYS A 398 -20.76 13.29 -24.47
CA LYS A 398 -19.37 13.04 -24.91
C LYS A 398 -18.42 12.40 -23.87
N PHE A 399 -18.88 12.11 -22.65
CA PHE A 399 -18.07 11.58 -21.55
C PHE A 399 -17.80 10.07 -21.64
N THR A 400 -18.69 9.31 -22.28
CA THR A 400 -18.60 7.84 -22.43
C THR A 400 -17.27 7.38 -23.04
N ASN A 401 -16.74 8.12 -24.02
CA ASN A 401 -15.51 7.80 -24.74
C ASN A 401 -14.24 7.79 -23.87
N PHE A 402 -14.20 8.48 -22.72
CA PHE A 402 -12.96 8.64 -21.94
C PHE A 402 -12.66 7.51 -20.97
N PHE A 403 -13.70 6.80 -20.49
CA PHE A 403 -13.55 5.91 -19.34
C PHE A 403 -13.25 4.45 -19.69
N ASN A 404 -13.40 4.03 -20.95
CA ASN A 404 -13.33 2.61 -21.37
C ASN A 404 -14.31 1.66 -20.63
N LEU A 405 -15.26 2.21 -19.85
CA LEU A 405 -16.21 1.45 -19.05
C LEU A 405 -17.35 0.91 -19.91
N ARG A 406 -17.08 -0.18 -20.65
CA ARG A 406 -18.07 -0.91 -21.46
C ARG A 406 -19.27 -1.49 -20.69
N GLN A 407 -19.33 -1.28 -19.37
CA GLN A 407 -20.28 -1.89 -18.44
C GLN A 407 -20.94 -0.90 -17.45
N THR A 408 -20.38 0.31 -17.21
CA THR A 408 -21.06 1.32 -16.39
C THR A 408 -21.95 2.21 -17.24
N ARG A 409 -23.13 2.55 -16.73
CA ARG A 409 -23.97 3.62 -17.27
C ARG A 409 -23.68 4.92 -16.52
N ILE A 410 -23.34 5.98 -17.25
CA ILE A 410 -23.25 7.33 -16.70
C ILE A 410 -24.66 7.91 -16.70
N LYS A 411 -25.13 8.36 -15.54
CA LYS A 411 -26.47 8.90 -15.33
C LYS A 411 -26.37 10.26 -14.65
N GLN A 412 -27.38 11.10 -14.85
CA GLN A 412 -27.42 12.45 -14.30
C GLN A 412 -28.78 12.76 -13.69
N LEU A 413 -28.76 13.65 -12.70
CA LEU A 413 -29.97 14.21 -12.11
C LEU A 413 -30.70 15.09 -13.14
N ASP A 414 -32.00 14.87 -13.33
CA ASP A 414 -32.77 15.63 -14.29
C ASP A 414 -33.06 17.07 -13.83
N LYS A 415 -32.91 18.01 -14.76
CA LYS A 415 -33.10 19.45 -14.53
C LYS A 415 -34.45 19.98 -15.01
N SER A 416 -35.24 19.18 -15.74
CA SER A 416 -36.65 19.54 -16.04
C SER A 416 -37.58 19.24 -14.86
N GLU A 417 -37.42 18.10 -14.19
CA GLU A 417 -38.30 17.66 -13.08
C GLU A 417 -37.93 18.29 -11.72
N ILE A 418 -36.78 18.96 -11.59
CA ILE A 418 -36.29 19.52 -10.30
C ILE A 418 -36.05 21.01 -10.43
N ASN A 419 -36.70 21.80 -9.56
CA ASN A 419 -36.46 23.23 -9.48
C ASN A 419 -34.98 23.54 -9.13
N GLN A 420 -34.47 24.67 -9.62
CA GLN A 420 -33.05 25.03 -9.51
C GLN A 420 -32.53 25.08 -8.06
N ILE A 421 -33.36 25.50 -7.10
CA ILE A 421 -32.98 25.61 -5.69
C ILE A 421 -32.79 24.22 -5.07
N THR A 422 -33.71 23.29 -5.32
CA THR A 422 -33.58 21.91 -4.86
C THR A 422 -32.41 21.19 -5.54
N CYS A 423 -32.16 21.45 -6.83
CA CYS A 423 -30.98 20.92 -7.52
C CYS A 423 -29.66 21.38 -6.86
N LEU A 424 -29.54 22.67 -6.52
CA LEU A 424 -28.39 23.21 -5.77
C LEU A 424 -28.28 22.62 -4.36
N ARG A 425 -29.39 22.34 -3.67
CA ARG A 425 -29.38 21.64 -2.36
C ARG A 425 -28.91 20.19 -2.49
N CYS A 426 -29.32 19.45 -3.53
CA CYS A 426 -28.79 18.12 -3.82
C CYS A 426 -27.27 18.17 -4.08
N GLN A 427 -26.77 19.12 -4.87
CA GLN A 427 -25.33 19.32 -5.08
C GLN A 427 -24.59 19.65 -3.78
N ALA A 428 -25.16 20.49 -2.91
CA ALA A 428 -24.59 20.80 -1.60
C ALA A 428 -24.47 19.56 -0.69
N LEU A 429 -25.42 18.61 -0.76
CA LEU A 429 -25.35 17.33 -0.02
C LEU A 429 -24.23 16.40 -0.52
N VAL A 430 -23.94 16.40 -1.83
CA VAL A 430 -22.78 15.68 -2.39
C VAL A 430 -21.48 16.29 -1.85
N TRP A 431 -21.35 17.62 -1.92
CA TRP A 431 -20.18 18.33 -1.41
C TRP A 431 -20.02 18.22 0.12
N LEU A 432 -21.11 18.15 0.89
CA LEU A 432 -21.05 17.93 2.34
C LEU A 432 -20.41 16.57 2.70
N SER A 433 -20.69 15.53 1.91
CA SER A 433 -20.07 14.20 2.06
C SER A 433 -18.60 14.20 1.62
N PHE A 434 -18.29 14.83 0.47
CA PHE A 434 -16.93 14.92 -0.07
C PHE A 434 -16.02 15.89 0.73
N ARG A 435 -16.60 16.85 1.46
CA ARG A 435 -15.90 17.92 2.17
C ARG A 435 -14.92 18.68 1.25
N ALA A 436 -13.63 18.64 1.55
CA ALA A 436 -12.57 19.37 0.85
C ALA A 436 -11.87 18.54 -0.25
N LEU A 437 -12.32 17.29 -0.47
CA LEU A 437 -11.77 16.32 -1.42
C LEU A 437 -11.85 16.86 -2.84
N ASN A 438 -10.75 16.78 -3.58
CA ASN A 438 -10.64 17.28 -4.95
C ASN A 438 -10.27 16.21 -5.98
N HIS A 439 -9.89 15.00 -5.56
CA HIS A 439 -9.46 13.91 -6.44
C HIS A 439 -9.85 12.54 -5.86
N ILE A 440 -10.42 11.68 -6.71
CA ILE A 440 -10.72 10.28 -6.43
C ILE A 440 -10.15 9.43 -7.55
N LYS A 441 -9.34 8.42 -7.21
CA LYS A 441 -8.92 7.36 -8.14
C LYS A 441 -9.39 6.00 -7.64
N LEU A 442 -10.27 5.36 -8.41
CA LEU A 442 -10.79 4.02 -8.17
C LEU A 442 -10.12 3.03 -9.14
N GLN A 443 -9.50 1.97 -8.63
CA GLN A 443 -8.78 0.99 -9.46
C GLN A 443 -9.03 -0.45 -8.99
N SER A 444 -9.44 -1.35 -9.89
CA SER A 444 -9.58 -2.79 -9.63
C SER A 444 -10.46 -3.09 -8.41
N ILE A 445 -11.74 -2.70 -8.45
CA ILE A 445 -12.68 -2.86 -7.34
C ILE A 445 -13.71 -3.92 -7.69
N SER A 446 -13.84 -4.95 -6.84
CA SER A 446 -14.62 -6.16 -7.15
C SER A 446 -16.11 -6.06 -6.81
N GLU A 447 -16.53 -5.08 -6.00
CA GLU A 447 -17.92 -4.85 -5.58
C GLU A 447 -18.08 -3.45 -4.95
N VAL A 448 -19.20 -2.79 -5.22
CA VAL A 448 -19.63 -1.57 -4.51
C VAL A 448 -21.04 -1.79 -4.00
N PHE A 449 -21.34 -1.44 -2.75
CA PHE A 449 -22.69 -1.61 -2.20
C PHE A 449 -23.73 -0.81 -3.02
N ASN A 450 -24.85 -1.45 -3.37
CA ASN A 450 -25.85 -0.98 -4.33
C ASN A 450 -25.38 -0.85 -5.80
N ASN A 451 -24.16 -1.30 -6.15
CA ASN A 451 -23.52 -1.22 -7.47
C ASN A 451 -23.48 0.19 -8.12
N SER A 452 -23.68 1.23 -7.30
CA SER A 452 -23.85 2.61 -7.75
C SER A 452 -23.04 3.59 -6.91
N ILE A 453 -22.36 4.54 -7.56
CA ILE A 453 -21.66 5.65 -6.89
C ILE A 453 -22.27 7.00 -7.27
N ILE A 454 -22.20 7.97 -6.35
CA ILE A 454 -22.62 9.36 -6.59
C ILE A 454 -21.39 10.28 -6.52
N VAL A 455 -21.22 11.13 -7.53
CA VAL A 455 -20.07 12.02 -7.70
C VAL A 455 -20.50 13.43 -8.12
N PRO A 456 -19.83 14.50 -7.66
CA PRO A 456 -20.16 15.87 -8.03
C PRO A 456 -19.64 16.19 -9.44
N ARG A 457 -20.49 16.79 -10.28
CA ARG A 457 -20.20 17.07 -11.70
C ARG A 457 -18.87 17.79 -11.92
N ALA A 458 -18.56 18.81 -11.11
CA ALA A 458 -17.33 19.59 -11.28
C ALA A 458 -16.03 18.78 -11.10
N LEU A 459 -16.04 17.67 -10.33
CA LEU A 459 -14.88 16.77 -10.23
C LEU A 459 -14.84 15.76 -11.39
N PHE A 460 -16.01 15.33 -11.86
CA PHE A 460 -16.16 14.41 -12.99
C PHE A 460 -15.70 15.07 -14.30
N ASP A 461 -16.26 16.22 -14.64
CA ASP A 461 -15.94 16.99 -15.86
C ASP A 461 -14.45 17.37 -15.92
N SER A 462 -13.86 17.69 -14.76
CA SER A 462 -12.44 18.04 -14.62
C SER A 462 -11.48 16.84 -14.66
N LYS A 463 -11.96 15.62 -14.96
CA LYS A 463 -11.19 14.36 -14.91
C LYS A 463 -10.50 14.08 -13.57
N ARG A 464 -11.08 14.57 -12.46
CA ARG A 464 -10.57 14.33 -11.10
C ARG A 464 -11.26 13.17 -10.37
N VAL A 465 -12.28 12.58 -10.99
CA VAL A 465 -12.80 11.26 -10.65
C VAL A 465 -12.33 10.30 -11.74
N GLU A 466 -11.40 9.42 -11.41
CA GLU A 466 -10.87 8.40 -12.31
C GLU A 466 -11.33 7.01 -11.86
N ILE A 467 -11.73 6.16 -12.82
CA ILE A 467 -12.26 4.81 -12.54
C ILE A 467 -11.67 3.84 -13.56
N TYR A 468 -10.95 2.82 -13.08
CA TYR A 468 -10.23 1.86 -13.91
C TYR A 468 -10.48 0.42 -13.44
N GLN A 469 -10.82 -0.50 -14.36
CA GLN A 469 -10.99 -1.93 -14.07
C GLN A 469 -12.02 -2.24 -12.96
N CYS A 470 -13.14 -1.52 -12.94
CA CYS A 470 -14.20 -1.65 -11.93
C CYS A 470 -15.46 -2.32 -12.51
N GLU A 471 -15.31 -3.53 -13.04
CA GLU A 471 -16.32 -4.25 -13.86
C GLU A 471 -17.71 -4.40 -13.21
N LYS A 472 -17.79 -4.46 -11.87
CA LYS A 472 -19.06 -4.63 -11.14
C LYS A 472 -19.71 -3.32 -10.68
N ILE A 473 -19.13 -2.16 -10.97
CA ILE A 473 -19.89 -0.90 -10.87
C ILE A 473 -20.80 -0.86 -12.10
N SER A 474 -22.12 -0.70 -11.91
CA SER A 474 -23.08 -0.66 -13.02
C SER A 474 -23.61 0.75 -13.28
N GLU A 475 -23.64 1.63 -12.27
CA GLU A 475 -24.17 2.98 -12.39
C GLU A 475 -23.26 4.04 -11.76
N ILE A 476 -23.00 5.12 -12.48
CA ILE A 476 -22.30 6.32 -11.97
C ILE A 476 -23.28 7.49 -12.08
N LEU A 477 -23.74 8.01 -10.95
CA LEU A 477 -24.66 9.15 -10.91
C LEU A 477 -23.90 10.46 -10.67
N VAL A 478 -23.96 11.35 -11.67
CA VAL A 478 -23.30 12.65 -11.70
C VAL A 478 -24.30 13.77 -11.39
N ILE A 479 -24.00 14.56 -10.36
CA ILE A 479 -24.90 15.61 -9.83
C ILE A 479 -24.18 16.97 -9.83
#